data_AF-A0A1F9TZR6-F1
#
_entry.id   AF-A0A1F9TZR6-F1
#
_cell.length_a   1.000
_cell.length_b   1.000
_cell.length_c   1.000
_cell.angle_alpha   90.00
_cell.angle_beta   90.00
_cell.angle_gamma   90.00
#
_symmetry.space_group_name_H-M   'P 1'
#
loop_
_entity.id
_entity.type
_entity.pdbx_description
1 polymer ?
#
loop_
_entity_poly.entity_id
_entity_poly.type
_entity_poly.pdbx_seq_one_letter_code
_entity_poly.pdbx_strand_id
1 'polypeptide(L)'
;MIEALKNQDMVVGARVAERGTMFFLRAPVKLCIRKLASYMAGYSIPDLNSGLRVFRKSVALKYFYLLPNTHSWESTITLAFLCNHQKVKYIPIHYFKRSGGVSSFHPIKDTYNYISLIIRTVMYFNPLRIFLPLSFVIFLAGFIKSAIDFSRYQRIGVLDGLVLLTSLLILIAGLLADLFVVLHRKLDPIPSEPQGLADDPN
;
A
#
# COMPACT_ATOMS: atom_id res chain seq x y z
N MET A 1 7.07 -7.68 -22.86
CA MET A 1 7.02 -7.84 -21.38
C MET A 1 8.15 -8.72 -20.87
N ILE A 2 8.34 -9.92 -21.42
CA ILE A 2 9.45 -10.83 -21.03
C ILE A 2 10.82 -10.15 -21.17
N GLU A 3 11.06 -9.45 -22.28
CA GLU A 3 12.31 -8.71 -22.48
C GLU A 3 12.56 -7.65 -21.39
N ALA A 4 11.52 -6.91 -21.01
CA ALA A 4 11.60 -5.92 -19.94
C ALA A 4 11.89 -6.55 -18.56
N LEU A 5 11.58 -7.85 -18.37
CA LEU A 5 11.87 -8.57 -17.13
C LEU A 5 13.37 -8.79 -16.92
N LYS A 6 14.22 -8.73 -17.95
CA LYS A 6 15.68 -8.95 -17.81
C LYS A 6 16.31 -8.07 -16.72
N ASN A 7 15.84 -6.82 -16.60
CA ASN A 7 16.36 -5.84 -15.63
C ASN A 7 15.36 -5.49 -14.51
N GLN A 8 14.24 -6.20 -14.42
CA GLN A 8 13.14 -5.90 -13.50
C GLN A 8 12.71 -7.17 -12.75
N ASP A 9 12.12 -7.00 -11.58
CA ASP A 9 11.56 -8.10 -10.80
C ASP A 9 10.10 -8.36 -11.17
N MET A 10 9.39 -7.30 -11.58
CA MET A 10 8.03 -7.37 -12.09
C MET A 10 7.79 -6.34 -13.20
N VAL A 11 7.02 -6.73 -14.21
CA VAL A 11 6.55 -5.88 -15.29
C VAL A 11 5.03 -5.97 -15.36
N VAL A 12 4.36 -4.82 -15.27
CA VAL A 12 2.89 -4.70 -15.28
C VAL A 12 2.43 -3.93 -16.52
N GLY A 13 1.44 -4.46 -17.23
CA GLY A 13 0.79 -3.74 -18.32
C GLY A 13 -0.19 -2.70 -17.77
N ALA A 14 0.16 -1.42 -17.77
CA ALA A 14 -0.70 -0.34 -17.25
C ALA A 14 -1.73 0.09 -18.31
N ARG A 15 -3.03 0.03 -17.99
CA ARG A 15 -4.08 0.47 -18.91
C ARG A 15 -4.06 2.00 -19.03
N VAL A 16 -3.94 2.52 -20.25
CA VAL A 16 -3.79 3.96 -20.52
C VAL A 16 -5.11 4.73 -20.32
N ALA A 17 -6.26 4.11 -20.63
CA ALA A 17 -7.57 4.71 -20.42
C ALA A 17 -8.64 3.62 -20.23
N GLU A 18 -9.47 3.77 -19.20
CA GLU A 18 -10.56 2.84 -18.89
C GLU A 18 -11.81 3.23 -19.69
N ARG A 19 -12.11 2.51 -20.78
CA ARG A 19 -13.34 2.67 -21.57
C ARG A 19 -14.49 1.91 -20.90
N GLY A 20 -15.03 2.44 -19.80
CA GLY A 20 -16.13 1.83 -19.02
C GLY A 20 -17.36 2.74 -18.88
N THR A 21 -18.55 2.14 -18.73
CA THR A 21 -19.87 2.79 -18.77
C THR A 21 -20.28 3.56 -17.49
N MET A 22 -19.56 3.43 -16.38
CA MET A 22 -19.81 4.17 -15.12
C MET A 22 -18.57 4.97 -14.66
N PHE A 23 -18.04 5.80 -15.56
CA PHE A 23 -16.81 6.57 -15.35
C PHE A 23 -16.90 7.53 -14.15
N PHE A 24 -18.00 8.28 -14.01
CA PHE A 24 -18.11 9.38 -13.05
C PHE A 24 -18.12 8.96 -11.57
N LEU A 25 -18.77 7.86 -11.20
CA LEU A 25 -18.78 7.39 -9.80
C LEU A 25 -17.51 6.60 -9.42
N ARG A 26 -16.89 5.91 -10.40
CA ARG A 26 -15.75 5.01 -10.16
C ARG A 26 -14.41 5.72 -10.20
N ALA A 27 -14.28 6.76 -11.02
CA ALA A 27 -13.05 7.53 -11.17
C ALA A 27 -12.53 8.14 -9.85
N PRO A 28 -13.35 8.83 -9.02
CA PRO A 28 -12.83 9.44 -7.78
C PRO A 28 -12.37 8.40 -6.77
N VAL A 29 -13.15 7.34 -6.54
CA VAL A 29 -12.77 6.25 -5.62
C VAL A 29 -11.47 5.59 -6.08
N LYS A 30 -11.37 5.25 -7.37
CA LYS A 30 -10.18 4.63 -7.94
C LYS A 30 -8.96 5.55 -7.86
N LEU A 31 -9.14 6.85 -8.06
CA LEU A 31 -8.09 7.85 -7.94
C LEU A 31 -7.62 8.00 -6.49
N CYS A 32 -8.54 8.03 -5.52
CA CYS A 32 -8.21 8.06 -4.09
C CYS A 32 -7.41 6.82 -3.68
N ILE A 33 -7.89 5.63 -4.07
CA ILE A 33 -7.20 4.36 -3.81
C ILE A 33 -5.81 4.36 -4.45
N ARG A 34 -5.70 4.80 -5.70
CA ARG A 34 -4.42 4.87 -6.42
C ARG A 34 -3.45 5.83 -5.75
N LYS A 35 -3.92 7.00 -5.32
CA LYS A 35 -3.11 7.98 -4.58
C LYS A 35 -2.67 7.44 -3.23
N LEU A 36 -3.57 6.80 -2.48
CA LEU A 36 -3.25 6.17 -1.20
C LEU A 36 -2.19 5.08 -1.37
N ALA A 37 -2.38 4.17 -2.33
CA ALA A 37 -1.41 3.11 -2.61
C ALA A 37 -0.07 3.69 -3.09
N SER A 38 -0.08 4.72 -3.94
CA SER A 38 1.15 5.38 -4.42
C SER A 38 1.90 6.07 -3.28
N TYR A 39 1.18 6.79 -2.42
CA TYR A 39 1.73 7.42 -1.21
C TYR A 39 2.32 6.38 -0.27
N MET A 40 1.59 5.30 0.01
CA MET A 40 2.04 4.26 0.93
C MET A 40 3.15 3.35 0.38
N ALA A 41 3.22 3.17 -0.94
CA ALA A 41 4.34 2.51 -1.61
C ALA A 41 5.55 3.43 -1.79
N GLY A 42 5.35 4.76 -1.89
CA GLY A 42 6.40 5.70 -2.27
C GLY A 42 6.74 5.70 -3.76
N TYR A 43 5.90 5.09 -4.60
CA TYR A 43 6.08 4.99 -6.05
C TYR A 43 4.80 5.43 -6.76
N SER A 44 4.94 6.00 -7.96
CA SER A 44 3.78 6.29 -8.82
C SER A 44 3.21 5.00 -9.38
N ILE A 45 1.97 4.68 -9.02
CA ILE A 45 1.27 3.47 -9.50
C ILE A 45 0.24 3.91 -10.54
N PRO A 46 0.48 3.73 -11.85
CA PRO A 46 -0.47 4.14 -12.89
C PRO A 46 -1.74 3.28 -12.90
N ASP A 47 -1.58 1.97 -12.69
CA ASP A 47 -2.68 0.99 -12.65
C ASP A 47 -2.32 -0.18 -11.75
N LEU A 48 -3.04 -0.30 -10.62
CA LEU A 48 -2.78 -1.31 -9.61
C LEU A 48 -3.56 -2.62 -9.88
N ASN A 49 -4.67 -2.54 -10.62
CA ASN A 49 -5.60 -3.65 -10.83
C ASN A 49 -5.41 -4.32 -12.20
N SER A 50 -4.28 -4.08 -12.87
CA SER A 50 -4.04 -4.72 -14.17
C SER A 50 -3.64 -6.17 -13.97
N GLY A 51 -4.45 -7.11 -14.44
CA GLY A 51 -4.15 -8.54 -14.41
C GLY A 51 -3.01 -8.95 -15.34
N LEU A 52 -2.65 -8.14 -16.34
CA LEU A 52 -1.56 -8.46 -17.27
C LEU A 52 -0.22 -8.12 -16.62
N ARG A 53 0.49 -9.15 -16.16
CA ARG A 53 1.82 -9.00 -15.55
C ARG A 53 2.73 -10.20 -15.77
N VAL A 54 4.02 -9.95 -15.62
CA VAL A 54 5.08 -10.98 -15.57
C VAL A 54 6.01 -10.61 -14.43
N PHE A 55 6.41 -11.58 -13.61
CA PHE A 55 7.33 -11.39 -12.48
C PHE A 55 8.24 -12.60 -12.31
N ARG A 56 9.37 -12.40 -11.63
CA ARG A 56 10.30 -13.48 -11.29
C ARG A 56 9.69 -14.37 -10.21
N LYS A 57 9.60 -15.68 -10.48
CA LYS A 57 9.04 -16.67 -9.54
C LYS A 57 9.76 -16.65 -8.19
N SER A 58 11.09 -16.61 -8.20
CA SER A 58 11.93 -16.57 -6.98
C SER A 58 11.66 -15.36 -6.10
N VAL A 59 11.31 -14.22 -6.69
CA VAL A 59 10.96 -13.00 -5.96
C VAL A 59 9.51 -13.07 -5.47
N ALA A 60 8.58 -13.52 -6.31
CA ALA A 60 7.16 -13.54 -5.98
C ALA A 60 6.80 -14.51 -4.85
N LEU A 61 7.42 -15.69 -4.81
CA LEU A 61 7.16 -16.69 -3.76
C LEU A 61 7.39 -16.16 -2.34
N LYS A 62 8.29 -15.17 -2.19
CA LYS A 62 8.56 -14.48 -0.91
C LYS A 62 7.36 -13.71 -0.38
N TYR A 63 6.31 -13.49 -1.17
CA TYR A 63 5.14 -12.68 -0.80
C TYR A 63 3.82 -13.46 -0.89
N PHE A 64 3.86 -14.75 -1.24
CA PHE A 64 2.64 -15.53 -1.45
C PHE A 64 1.78 -15.65 -0.19
N TYR A 65 2.40 -15.66 0.99
CA TYR A 65 1.66 -15.67 2.27
C TYR A 65 0.87 -14.38 2.54
N LEU A 66 1.17 -13.28 1.84
CA LEU A 66 0.42 -12.02 1.94
C LEU A 66 -0.83 -12.02 1.05
N LEU A 67 -0.89 -12.91 0.05
CA LEU A 67 -1.95 -12.86 -0.95
C LEU A 67 -3.30 -13.22 -0.33
N PRO A 68 -4.35 -12.43 -0.59
CA PRO A 68 -5.70 -12.77 -0.17
C PRO A 68 -6.21 -13.98 -0.96
N ASN A 69 -7.10 -14.76 -0.33
CA ASN A 69 -7.80 -15.89 -0.98
C ASN A 69 -8.89 -15.46 -1.98
N THR A 70 -9.06 -14.14 -2.19
CA THR A 70 -10.13 -13.53 -2.99
C THR A 70 -9.56 -12.57 -4.02
N HIS A 71 -10.43 -11.84 -4.72
CA HIS A 71 -10.06 -10.76 -5.63
C HIS A 71 -9.11 -9.75 -4.94
N SER A 72 -8.14 -9.20 -5.70
CA SER A 72 -7.08 -8.25 -5.27
C SER A 72 -5.70 -8.86 -4.98
N TRP A 73 -5.47 -10.13 -5.31
CA TRP A 73 -4.11 -10.71 -5.30
C TRP A 73 -3.16 -9.89 -6.18
N GLU A 74 -3.70 -9.36 -7.28
CA GLU A 74 -3.02 -8.47 -8.22
C GLU A 74 -2.36 -7.26 -7.59
N SER A 75 -3.16 -6.58 -6.79
CA SER A 75 -2.80 -5.34 -6.13
C SER A 75 -1.88 -5.63 -4.95
N THR A 76 -2.13 -6.75 -4.26
CA THR A 76 -1.32 -7.21 -3.13
C THR A 76 0.11 -7.50 -3.55
N ILE A 77 0.31 -8.34 -4.59
CA ILE A 77 1.65 -8.70 -5.04
C ILE A 77 2.38 -7.47 -5.57
N THR A 78 1.68 -6.57 -6.27
CA THR A 78 2.27 -5.32 -6.78
C THR A 78 2.73 -4.41 -5.65
N LEU A 79 1.87 -4.24 -4.63
CA LEU A 79 2.18 -3.41 -3.48
C LEU A 79 3.31 -4.01 -2.65
N ALA A 80 3.34 -5.33 -2.47
CA ALA A 80 4.43 -6.02 -1.78
C ALA A 80 5.78 -5.80 -2.49
N PHE A 81 5.83 -5.93 -3.82
CA PHE A 81 7.06 -5.64 -4.58
C PHE A 81 7.52 -4.20 -4.40
N LEU A 82 6.61 -3.23 -4.51
CA LEU A 82 6.95 -1.81 -4.36
C LEU A 82 7.37 -1.44 -2.94
N CYS A 83 6.66 -1.92 -1.92
CA CYS A 83 7.00 -1.66 -0.51
C CYS A 83 8.34 -2.29 -0.09
N ASN A 84 8.76 -3.36 -0.76
CA ASN A 84 10.07 -4.00 -0.55
C ASN A 84 11.14 -3.57 -1.57
N HIS A 85 10.95 -2.40 -2.20
CA HIS A 85 11.92 -1.78 -3.12
C HIS A 85 12.36 -2.67 -4.30
N GLN A 86 11.51 -3.62 -4.72
CA GLN A 86 11.76 -4.45 -5.90
C GLN A 86 11.59 -3.61 -7.17
N LYS A 87 12.28 -3.99 -8.24
CA LYS A 87 12.26 -3.27 -9.51
C LYS A 87 10.95 -3.57 -10.26
N VAL A 88 10.03 -2.61 -10.25
CA VAL A 88 8.73 -2.71 -10.93
C VAL A 88 8.68 -1.75 -12.12
N LYS A 89 8.38 -2.26 -13.31
CA LYS A 89 8.20 -1.45 -14.53
C LYS A 89 6.76 -1.52 -15.04
N TYR A 90 6.18 -0.36 -15.33
CA TYR A 90 4.88 -0.25 -15.98
C TYR A 90 5.05 -0.03 -17.49
N ILE A 91 4.34 -0.80 -18.30
CA ILE A 91 4.31 -0.67 -19.77
C ILE A 91 2.87 -0.33 -20.18
N PRO A 92 2.62 0.75 -20.94
CA PRO A 92 1.28 1.10 -21.36
C PRO A 92 0.68 0.00 -22.25
N ILE A 93 -0.58 -0.36 -22.01
CA ILE A 93 -1.34 -1.30 -22.84
C ILE A 93 -2.68 -0.71 -23.26
N HIS A 94 -3.13 -1.05 -24.47
CA HIS A 94 -4.47 -0.72 -24.94
C HIS A 94 -5.51 -1.58 -24.21
N TYR A 95 -6.50 -0.92 -23.61
CA TYR A 95 -7.60 -1.60 -22.92
C TYR A 95 -8.84 -1.65 -23.82
N PHE A 96 -9.26 -2.85 -24.17
CA PHE A 96 -10.44 -3.08 -25.01
C PHE A 96 -11.68 -3.28 -24.14
N LYS A 97 -12.84 -2.83 -24.65
CA LYS A 97 -14.13 -3.02 -23.98
C LYS A 97 -14.41 -4.52 -23.91
N ARG A 98 -14.85 -5.00 -22.74
CA ARG A 98 -15.20 -6.40 -22.53
C ARG A 98 -16.29 -6.81 -23.54
N SER A 99 -16.13 -7.97 -24.18
CA SER A 99 -17.05 -8.53 -25.18
C SER A 99 -18.42 -8.94 -24.59
N GLY A 100 -18.56 -9.03 -23.27
CA GLY A 100 -19.84 -9.26 -22.58
C GLY A 100 -19.69 -9.40 -21.06
N GLY A 101 -20.81 -9.30 -20.32
CA GLY A 101 -20.91 -9.56 -18.88
C GLY A 101 -21.04 -8.32 -17.99
N VAL A 102 -21.80 -8.46 -16.90
CA VAL A 102 -21.93 -7.43 -15.85
C VAL A 102 -20.63 -7.41 -15.04
N SER A 103 -20.18 -6.20 -14.70
CA SER A 103 -19.05 -6.00 -13.81
C SER A 103 -19.38 -6.58 -12.43
N SER A 104 -18.67 -7.62 -11.99
CA SER A 104 -18.76 -8.19 -10.63
C SER A 104 -18.29 -7.22 -9.52
N PHE A 105 -17.85 -6.02 -9.91
CA PHE A 105 -17.39 -4.99 -8.99
C PHE A 105 -18.55 -4.37 -8.19
N HIS A 106 -18.54 -4.61 -6.88
CA HIS A 106 -19.44 -4.04 -5.89
C HIS A 106 -18.77 -2.83 -5.24
N PRO A 107 -19.20 -1.59 -5.52
CA PRO A 107 -18.43 -0.39 -5.18
C PRO A 107 -18.07 -0.25 -3.71
N ILE A 108 -18.96 -0.64 -2.79
CA ILE A 108 -18.73 -0.48 -1.34
C ILE A 108 -17.86 -1.62 -0.81
N LYS A 109 -18.29 -2.87 -1.02
CA LYS A 109 -17.61 -4.07 -0.51
C LYS A 109 -16.20 -4.19 -1.05
N ASP A 110 -16.03 -4.00 -2.36
CA ASP A 110 -14.72 -4.16 -2.99
C ASP A 110 -13.78 -3.01 -2.60
N THR A 111 -14.29 -1.79 -2.45
CA THR A 111 -13.48 -0.66 -1.95
C THR A 111 -13.00 -0.89 -0.53
N TYR A 112 -13.87 -1.36 0.37
CA TYR A 112 -13.49 -1.67 1.76
C TYR A 112 -12.42 -2.77 1.81
N ASN A 113 -12.62 -3.87 1.09
CA ASN A 113 -11.64 -4.96 1.00
C ASN A 113 -10.30 -4.45 0.49
N TYR A 114 -10.33 -3.55 -0.49
CA TYR A 114 -9.14 -2.97 -1.09
C TYR A 114 -8.39 -2.03 -0.15
N ILE A 115 -9.10 -1.15 0.55
CA ILE A 115 -8.50 -0.26 1.56
C ILE A 115 -7.88 -1.10 2.68
N SER A 116 -8.61 -2.10 3.16
CA SER A 116 -8.13 -3.03 4.19
C SER A 116 -6.87 -3.75 3.74
N LEU A 117 -6.81 -4.15 2.47
CA LEU A 117 -5.63 -4.77 1.88
C LEU A 117 -4.43 -3.82 1.82
N ILE A 118 -4.62 -2.58 1.37
CA ILE A 118 -3.55 -1.58 1.34
C ILE A 118 -3.02 -1.38 2.75
N ILE A 119 -3.91 -1.11 3.71
CA ILE A 119 -3.54 -0.88 5.11
C ILE A 119 -2.79 -2.09 5.66
N ARG A 120 -3.29 -3.32 5.47
CA ARG A 120 -2.63 -4.54 5.94
C ARG A 120 -1.24 -4.72 5.35
N THR A 121 -1.10 -4.53 4.04
CA THR A 121 0.18 -4.66 3.35
C THR A 121 1.17 -3.61 3.87
N VAL A 122 0.72 -2.38 4.04
CA VAL A 122 1.56 -1.26 4.50
C VAL A 122 1.92 -1.43 5.97
N MET A 123 1.00 -1.87 6.83
CA MET A 123 1.33 -2.21 8.23
C MET A 123 2.39 -3.30 8.32
N TYR A 124 2.38 -4.27 7.40
CA TYR A 124 3.38 -5.34 7.37
C TYR A 124 4.78 -4.83 6.99
N PHE A 125 4.88 -3.86 6.07
CA PHE A 125 6.19 -3.38 5.59
C PHE A 125 6.68 -2.09 6.25
N ASN A 126 5.80 -1.18 6.62
CA ASN A 126 6.15 0.12 7.19
C ASN A 126 4.94 0.69 7.96
N PRO A 127 4.70 0.23 9.20
CA PRO A 127 3.56 0.66 9.99
C PRO A 127 3.62 2.16 10.34
N LEU A 128 4.82 2.76 10.43
CA LEU A 128 4.97 4.19 10.70
C LEU A 128 4.31 5.08 9.64
N ARG A 129 4.20 4.64 8.37
CA ARG A 129 3.45 5.39 7.35
C ARG A 129 1.97 5.57 7.67
N ILE A 130 1.42 4.78 8.59
CA ILE A 130 0.03 4.88 9.06
C ILE A 130 -0.01 5.59 10.42
N PHE A 131 0.75 5.09 11.40
CA PHE A 131 0.65 5.56 12.78
C PHE A 131 1.17 6.98 12.96
N LEU A 132 2.26 7.37 12.29
CA LEU A 132 2.88 8.69 12.43
C LEU A 132 1.98 9.84 11.97
N PRO A 133 1.42 9.83 10.73
CA PRO A 133 0.50 10.90 10.33
C PRO A 133 -0.78 10.91 11.17
N LEU A 134 -1.27 9.74 11.59
CA LEU A 134 -2.46 9.63 12.44
C LEU A 134 -2.23 10.25 13.83
N SER A 135 -1.14 9.86 14.52
CA SER A 135 -0.79 10.43 15.81
C SER A 135 -0.53 11.92 15.71
N PHE A 136 0.12 12.37 14.63
CA PHE A 136 0.43 13.78 14.41
C PHE A 136 -0.84 14.63 14.22
N VAL A 137 -1.81 14.18 13.43
CA VAL A 137 -3.09 14.90 13.24
C VAL A 137 -3.86 15.01 14.55
N ILE A 138 -3.94 13.91 15.31
CA ILE A 138 -4.65 13.90 16.61
C ILE A 138 -3.91 14.78 17.63
N PHE A 139 -2.58 14.69 17.68
CA PHE A 139 -1.75 15.54 18.54
C PHE A 139 -1.96 17.01 18.20
N LEU A 140 -1.91 17.39 16.92
CA LEU A 140 -2.09 18.76 16.48
C LEU A 140 -3.49 19.28 16.79
N ALA A 141 -4.53 18.47 16.58
CA ALA A 141 -5.89 18.82 16.95
C ALA A 141 -6.04 19.02 18.47
N GLY A 142 -5.49 18.11 19.28
CA GLY A 142 -5.47 18.21 20.73
C GLY A 142 -4.67 19.42 21.22
N PHE A 143 -3.53 19.71 20.59
CA PHE A 143 -2.67 20.83 20.93
C PHE A 143 -3.32 22.17 20.62
N ILE A 144 -3.91 22.32 19.42
CA ILE A 144 -4.66 23.52 19.03
C ILE A 144 -5.82 23.75 20.00
N LYS A 145 -6.58 22.70 20.32
CA LYS A 145 -7.69 22.81 21.27
C LYS A 145 -7.19 23.21 22.67
N SER A 146 -6.15 22.56 23.17
CA SER A 146 -5.55 22.89 24.47
C SER A 146 -5.09 24.35 24.54
N ALA A 147 -4.50 24.85 23.45
CA ALA A 147 -4.04 26.24 23.35
C ALA A 147 -5.22 27.24 23.38
N ILE A 148 -6.33 26.92 22.70
CA ILE A 148 -7.55 27.74 22.72
C ILE A 148 -8.15 27.76 24.13
N ASP A 149 -8.28 26.60 24.78
CA ASP A 149 -8.89 26.48 26.11
C ASP A 149 -8.02 27.17 27.18
N PHE A 150 -6.69 27.02 27.08
CA PHE A 150 -5.75 27.74 27.94
C PHE A 150 -5.87 29.26 27.76
N SER A 151 -5.93 29.75 26.52
CA SER A 151 -6.05 31.19 26.25
C SER A 151 -7.36 31.79 26.74
N ARG A 152 -8.48 31.06 26.68
CA ARG A 152 -9.81 31.56 27.06
C ARG A 152 -10.14 31.38 28.53
N TYR A 153 -9.76 30.26 29.11
CA TYR A 153 -10.22 29.84 30.44
C TYR A 153 -9.08 29.69 31.45
N GLN A 154 -7.81 29.87 31.03
CA GLN A 154 -6.61 29.67 31.86
C GLN A 154 -6.57 28.27 32.51
N ARG A 155 -7.21 27.28 31.86
CA ARG A 155 -7.35 25.91 32.32
C ARG A 155 -7.26 24.97 31.13
N ILE A 156 -6.62 23.82 31.32
CA ILE A 156 -6.60 22.73 30.35
C ILE A 156 -7.71 21.75 30.74
N GLY A 157 -8.60 21.44 29.80
CA GLY A 157 -9.68 20.49 30.03
C GLY A 157 -9.16 19.06 30.15
N VAL A 158 -9.83 18.22 30.94
CA VAL A 158 -9.49 16.79 31.06
C VAL A 158 -9.52 16.09 29.68
N LEU A 159 -10.50 16.46 28.84
CA LEU A 159 -10.62 15.93 27.48
C LEU A 159 -9.40 16.29 26.60
N ASP A 160 -8.77 17.43 26.82
CA ASP A 160 -7.59 17.86 26.04
C ASP A 160 -6.39 16.99 26.36
N GLY A 161 -6.17 16.77 27.67
CA GLY A 161 -5.17 15.84 28.17
C GLY A 161 -5.39 14.42 27.65
N LEU A 162 -6.65 13.95 27.60
CA LEU A 162 -6.98 12.63 27.05
C LEU A 162 -6.69 12.51 25.55
N VAL A 163 -6.99 13.55 24.75
CA VAL A 163 -6.67 13.55 23.31
C VAL A 163 -5.16 13.52 23.08
N LEU A 164 -4.41 14.35 23.82
CA LEU A 164 -2.94 14.36 23.73
C LEU A 164 -2.34 13.02 24.18
N LEU A 165 -2.81 12.45 25.28
CA LEU A 165 -2.38 11.12 25.75
C LEU A 165 -2.70 10.04 24.71
N THR A 166 -3.88 10.07 24.12
CA THR A 166 -4.27 9.13 23.06
C THR A 166 -3.36 9.24 21.84
N SER A 167 -3.00 10.46 21.43
CA SER A 167 -2.05 10.66 20.32
C SER A 167 -0.68 10.06 20.61
N LEU A 168 -0.20 10.19 21.85
CA LEU A 168 1.05 9.59 22.30
C LEU A 168 0.98 8.06 22.33
N LEU A 169 -0.12 7.49 22.81
CA LEU A 169 -0.32 6.03 22.82
C LEU A 169 -0.35 5.45 21.39
N ILE A 170 -0.99 6.14 20.45
CA ILE A 170 -0.99 5.76 19.03
C ILE A 170 0.43 5.79 18.45
N LEU A 171 1.23 6.83 18.78
CA LEU A 171 2.62 6.92 18.35
C LEU A 171 3.46 5.76 18.90
N ILE A 172 3.34 5.47 20.20
CA ILE A 172 4.05 4.37 20.87
C ILE A 172 3.66 3.03 20.23
N ALA A 173 2.37 2.79 19.99
CA ALA A 173 1.91 1.59 19.31
C ALA A 173 2.51 1.45 17.90
N GLY A 174 2.62 2.56 17.16
CA GLY A 174 3.27 2.61 15.86
C GLY A 174 4.76 2.26 15.90
N LEU A 175 5.50 2.82 16.86
CA LEU A 175 6.91 2.52 17.08
C LEU A 175 7.14 1.06 17.48
N LEU A 176 6.27 0.50 18.33
CA LEU A 176 6.31 -0.92 18.69
C LEU A 176 6.04 -1.81 17.47
N ALA A 177 5.02 -1.49 16.66
CA ALA A 177 4.74 -2.21 15.43
C ALA A 177 5.94 -2.18 14.47
N ASP A 178 6.62 -1.04 14.34
CA ASP A 178 7.81 -0.90 13.51
C ASP A 178 8.98 -1.75 14.03
N LEU A 179 9.19 -1.75 15.35
CA LEU A 179 10.19 -2.61 15.99
C LEU A 179 9.91 -4.10 15.70
N PHE A 180 8.65 -4.54 15.74
CA PHE A 180 8.28 -5.91 15.37
C PHE A 180 8.60 -6.22 13.90
N VAL A 181 8.37 -5.28 12.99
CA VAL A 181 8.70 -5.45 11.56
C VAL A 181 10.22 -5.55 11.36
N VAL A 182 11.00 -4.69 12.02
CA VAL A 182 12.47 -4.74 11.97
C VAL A 182 13.00 -6.06 12.54
N LEU A 183 12.45 -6.50 13.67
CA LEU A 183 12.84 -7.76 14.31
C LEU A 183 12.50 -8.96 13.41
N HIS A 184 11.29 -9.01 12.85
CA HIS A 184 10.87 -10.08 11.95
C HIS A 184 11.76 -10.15 10.71
N ARG A 185 12.12 -9.00 10.11
CA ARG A 185 13.06 -8.96 8.98
C ARG A 185 14.46 -9.44 9.34
N LYS A 186 14.90 -9.24 10.59
CA LYS A 186 16.20 -9.73 11.06
C LYS A 186 16.20 -11.24 11.28
N LEU A 187 15.08 -11.80 11.72
CA LEU A 187 14.92 -13.24 11.97
C LEU A 187 14.69 -14.02 10.67
N ASP A 188 13.87 -13.48 9.77
CA ASP A 188 13.55 -14.04 8.47
C ASP A 188 14.03 -13.09 7.35
N PRO A 189 15.35 -12.99 7.11
CA PRO A 189 15.88 -12.12 6.08
C PRO A 189 15.35 -12.58 4.72
N ILE A 190 14.47 -11.75 4.14
CA ILE A 190 14.06 -11.89 2.74
C ILE A 190 15.35 -11.74 1.92
N PRO A 191 15.81 -12.76 1.16
CA PRO A 191 17.10 -12.71 0.49
C PRO A 191 17.16 -11.46 -0.40
N SER A 192 18.07 -10.55 -0.09
CA SER A 192 18.18 -9.23 -0.73
C SER A 192 18.92 -9.26 -2.05
N GLU A 193 19.55 -10.38 -2.40
CA GLU A 193 20.22 -10.59 -3.68
C GLU A 193 19.62 -11.79 -4.41
N PRO A 194 19.49 -11.75 -5.76
CA PRO A 194 19.59 -12.98 -6.49
C PRO A 194 20.95 -13.57 -6.10
N GLN A 195 20.96 -14.76 -5.47
CA GLN A 195 22.16 -15.59 -5.47
C GLN A 195 22.71 -15.49 -6.89
N GLY A 196 23.93 -14.97 -6.99
CA GLY A 196 24.62 -14.93 -8.26
C GLY A 196 24.41 -16.27 -8.93
N LEU A 197 24.23 -16.23 -10.25
CA LEU A 197 24.74 -17.31 -11.07
C LEU A 197 26.18 -17.50 -10.55
N ALA A 198 26.36 -18.45 -9.64
CA ALA A 198 27.67 -19.02 -9.42
C ALA A 198 28.07 -19.46 -10.82
N ASP A 199 29.21 -18.93 -11.28
CA ASP A 199 29.89 -19.46 -12.43
C ASP A 199 29.73 -20.97 -12.41
N ASP A 200 29.09 -21.49 -13.46
CA ASP A 200 29.14 -22.91 -13.78
C ASP A 200 30.32 -23.04 -14.74
N PRO A 201 31.54 -23.36 -14.26
CA PRO A 201 32.56 -23.89 -15.14
C PRO A 201 32.27 -25.37 -15.28
N ASN A 202 31.51 -25.75 -16.31
CA ASN A 202 31.64 -27.01 -17.05
C ASN A 202 30.75 -27.02 -18.29
#